data_AF-A0A5C5ATU9-F1
#
_entry.id   AF-A0A5C5ATU9-F1
#
_cell.length_a   1.000
_cell.length_b   1.000
_cell.length_c   1.000
_cell.angle_alpha   90.00
_cell.angle_beta   90.00
_cell.angle_gamma   90.00
#
_symmetry.space_group_name_H-M   'P 1'
#
loop_
_entity.id
_entity.type
_entity.pdbx_description
1 polymer ?
#
loop_
_entity_poly.entity_id
_entity_poly.type
_entity_poly.pdbx_seq_one_letter_code
_entity_poly.pdbx_strand_id
1 'polypeptide(L)'
;MNFIKMNKKELIMLVIFTLFVPFQISLFILFGISLLTNVNLVESEFLLSAIGFTVPAIVGIIFFRKEIIQSFTYFKEKTILKIVSIPMVVLLMVIIESSIMHFLATDQPENQEQLLEAGAEVPLIFTLLVFGILGPILEEIIFRYILINRFSHYIGTAIASIISILIFTFLHTNQLSDYAFYLPGAVILTIAYLISKRSLAYVIAIHMLNNCLGFIL
;
A
#
# COMPACT_ATOMS: atom_id res chain seq x y z
N MET A 1 -28.85 -9.11 9.01
CA MET A 1 -28.16 -8.44 10.14
C MET A 1 -26.83 -9.09 10.59
N ASN A 2 -26.24 -10.04 9.83
CA ASN A 2 -25.02 -10.76 10.25
C ASN A 2 -23.68 -10.24 9.67
N PHE A 3 -23.67 -9.69 8.45
CA PHE A 3 -22.44 -9.27 7.75
C PHE A 3 -21.65 -8.19 8.52
N ILE A 4 -22.33 -7.11 8.95
CA ILE A 4 -21.68 -6.00 9.66
C ILE A 4 -21.08 -6.48 10.98
N LYS A 5 -21.80 -7.33 11.72
CA LYS A 5 -21.31 -7.86 13.01
C LYS A 5 -20.08 -8.75 12.83
N MET A 6 -20.03 -9.53 11.75
CA MET A 6 -18.91 -10.43 11.45
C MET A 6 -17.68 -9.73 10.87
N ASN A 7 -17.84 -8.55 10.28
CA ASN A 7 -16.76 -7.80 9.61
C ASN A 7 -16.55 -6.40 10.20
N LYS A 8 -16.89 -6.22 11.48
CA LYS A 8 -16.90 -4.89 12.13
C LYS A 8 -15.55 -4.20 12.02
N LYS A 9 -14.44 -4.92 12.29
CA LYS A 9 -13.10 -4.31 12.26
C LYS A 9 -12.64 -3.98 10.85
N GLU A 10 -12.99 -4.80 9.86
CA GLU A 10 -12.70 -4.58 8.46
C GLU A 10 -13.44 -3.36 7.92
N LEU A 11 -14.73 -3.23 8.24
CA LEU A 11 -15.54 -2.07 7.85
C LEU A 11 -15.03 -0.78 8.51
N ILE A 12 -14.64 -0.83 9.79
CA ILE A 12 -14.03 0.33 10.45
C ILE A 12 -12.71 0.72 9.76
N MET A 13 -11.85 -0.25 9.41
CA MET A 13 -10.61 0.08 8.71
C MET A 13 -10.83 0.63 7.31
N LEU A 14 -11.83 0.14 6.57
CA LEU A 14 -12.19 0.73 5.28
C LEU A 14 -12.65 2.17 5.45
N VAL A 15 -13.47 2.48 6.46
CA VAL A 15 -13.89 3.86 6.74
C VAL A 15 -12.68 4.73 7.09
N ILE A 16 -11.80 4.27 7.97
CA ILE A 16 -10.59 5.01 8.36
C ILE A 16 -9.69 5.25 7.14
N PHE A 17 -9.43 4.21 6.33
CA PHE A 17 -8.65 4.35 5.10
C PHE A 17 -9.28 5.37 4.15
N THR A 18 -10.58 5.28 3.89
CA THR A 18 -11.30 6.21 3.01
C THR A 18 -11.27 7.66 3.52
N LEU A 19 -11.35 7.87 4.84
CA LEU A 19 -11.27 9.21 5.42
C LEU A 19 -9.86 9.82 5.30
N PHE A 20 -8.82 9.03 5.53
CA PHE A 20 -7.44 9.53 5.54
C PHE A 20 -6.81 9.64 4.15
N VAL A 21 -7.05 8.68 3.26
CA VAL A 21 -6.37 8.62 1.97
C VAL A 21 -7.20 9.35 0.89
N PRO A 22 -8.38 8.89 0.44
CA PRO A 22 -9.23 9.64 -0.49
C PRO A 22 -9.73 11.01 0.00
N PHE A 23 -10.24 11.10 1.24
CA PHE A 23 -10.85 12.35 1.74
C PHE A 23 -9.87 13.26 2.48
N GLN A 24 -8.60 12.88 2.58
CA GLN A 24 -7.51 13.70 3.13
C GLN A 24 -7.84 14.37 4.48
N ILE A 25 -8.44 13.63 5.43
CA ILE A 25 -8.79 14.20 6.75
C ILE A 25 -7.59 14.78 7.51
N SER A 26 -6.38 14.35 7.16
CA SER A 26 -5.08 14.91 7.59
C SER A 26 -5.00 16.42 7.43
N LEU A 27 -5.64 16.98 6.39
CA LEU A 27 -5.69 18.42 6.12
C LEU A 27 -6.31 19.19 7.29
N PHE A 28 -7.43 18.70 7.83
CA PHE A 28 -8.12 19.34 8.95
C PHE A 28 -7.30 19.26 10.25
N ILE A 29 -6.57 18.15 10.43
CA ILE A 29 -5.67 17.97 11.57
C ILE A 29 -4.52 18.98 11.50
N LEU A 30 -3.84 19.07 10.34
CA LEU A 30 -2.75 20.04 10.14
C LEU A 30 -3.23 21.48 10.20
N PHE A 31 -4.42 21.78 9.69
CA PHE A 31 -5.02 23.10 9.81
C PHE A 31 -5.22 23.48 11.28
N GLY A 32 -5.77 22.58 12.10
CA GLY A 32 -5.92 22.79 13.54
C GLY A 32 -4.58 23.04 14.25
N ILE A 33 -3.54 22.25 13.94
CA ILE A 33 -2.20 22.44 14.49
C ILE A 33 -1.61 23.78 14.02
N SER A 34 -1.77 24.12 12.74
CA SER A 34 -1.27 25.36 12.15
C SER A 34 -1.83 26.59 12.87
N LEU A 35 -3.12 26.57 13.22
CA LEU A 35 -3.75 27.61 14.03
C LEU A 35 -3.18 27.71 15.44
N LEU A 36 -2.85 26.57 16.07
CA LEU A 36 -2.30 26.52 17.43
C LEU A 36 -0.83 26.97 17.49
N THR A 37 -0.04 26.65 16.46
CA THR A 37 1.40 26.94 16.43
C THR A 37 1.76 28.21 15.67
N ASN A 38 0.80 28.82 14.95
CA ASN A 38 1.01 29.95 14.05
C ASN A 38 2.09 29.67 12.98
N VAL A 39 2.11 28.43 12.48
CA VAL A 39 3.01 27.97 11.41
C VAL A 39 2.14 27.30 10.35
N ASN A 40 2.32 27.64 9.07
CA ASN A 40 1.54 27.03 8.00
C ASN A 40 2.07 25.62 7.66
N LEU A 41 1.52 24.60 8.32
CA LEU A 41 1.90 23.20 8.08
C LEU A 41 1.09 22.54 6.97
N VAL A 42 0.00 23.17 6.53
CA VAL A 42 -0.94 22.64 5.55
C VAL A 42 -0.33 22.54 4.16
N GLU A 43 0.67 23.38 3.86
CA GLU A 43 1.39 23.38 2.58
C GLU A 43 2.43 22.25 2.47
N SER A 44 2.72 21.54 3.56
CA SER A 44 3.68 20.42 3.51
C SER A 44 3.00 19.14 3.02
N GLU A 45 3.26 18.78 1.76
CA GLU A 45 2.79 17.53 1.16
C GLU A 45 3.28 16.29 1.93
N PHE A 46 4.53 16.35 2.41
CA PHE A 46 5.07 15.28 3.24
C PHE A 46 4.29 15.13 4.55
N LEU A 47 3.99 16.21 5.28
CA LEU A 47 3.26 16.10 6.55
C LEU A 47 1.81 15.63 6.34
N LEU A 48 1.15 16.10 5.27
CA LEU A 48 -0.18 15.65 4.89
C LEU A 48 -0.20 14.13 4.68
N SER A 49 0.75 13.63 3.89
CA SER A 49 0.92 12.22 3.59
C SER A 49 1.34 11.43 4.84
N ALA A 50 2.26 11.96 5.64
CA ALA A 50 2.73 11.31 6.86
C ALA A 50 1.59 11.05 7.84
N ILE A 51 0.71 12.03 8.09
CA ILE A 51 -0.48 11.82 8.91
C ILE A 51 -1.46 10.88 8.20
N GLY A 52 -1.64 11.09 6.88
CA GLY A 52 -2.50 10.31 6.00
C GLY A 52 -2.22 8.81 6.03
N PHE A 53 -0.96 8.39 6.11
CA PHE A 53 -0.58 6.99 6.15
C PHE A 53 -0.30 6.49 7.56
N THR A 54 0.33 7.28 8.43
CA THR A 54 0.77 6.81 9.74
C THR A 54 -0.40 6.46 10.65
N VAL A 55 -1.42 7.32 10.73
CA VAL A 55 -2.58 7.06 11.59
C VAL A 55 -3.33 5.79 11.17
N PRO A 56 -3.78 5.62 9.91
CA PRO A 56 -4.45 4.40 9.51
C PRO A 56 -3.54 3.17 9.54
N ALA A 57 -2.25 3.29 9.24
CA ALA A 57 -1.31 2.17 9.34
C ALA A 57 -1.20 1.67 10.78
N ILE A 58 -1.07 2.56 11.77
CA ILE A 58 -1.02 2.18 13.20
C ILE A 58 -2.33 1.47 13.60
N VAL A 59 -3.48 2.03 13.25
CA VAL A 59 -4.78 1.40 13.57
C VAL A 59 -4.90 0.03 12.88
N GLY A 60 -4.52 -0.06 11.61
CA GLY A 60 -4.49 -1.30 10.84
C GLY A 60 -3.61 -2.36 11.49
N ILE A 61 -2.38 -2.02 11.87
CA ILE A 61 -1.46 -2.91 12.57
C ILE A 61 -2.09 -3.40 13.88
N ILE A 62 -2.70 -2.52 14.68
CA ILE A 62 -3.34 -2.92 15.94
C ILE A 62 -4.52 -3.89 15.69
N PHE A 63 -5.35 -3.59 14.70
CA PHE A 63 -6.56 -4.38 14.39
C PHE A 63 -6.24 -5.75 13.76
N PHE A 64 -5.16 -5.82 12.98
CA PHE A 64 -4.79 -6.99 12.20
C PHE A 64 -3.47 -7.66 12.66
N ARG A 65 -2.94 -7.28 13.83
CA ARG A 65 -1.70 -7.85 14.39
C ARG A 65 -1.69 -9.38 14.44
N LYS A 66 -2.83 -10.01 14.76
CA LYS A 66 -2.91 -11.47 14.88
C LYS A 66 -2.74 -12.12 13.52
N GLU A 67 -3.41 -11.58 12.51
CA GLU A 67 -3.37 -12.03 11.13
C GLU A 67 -1.98 -11.84 10.52
N ILE A 68 -1.36 -10.68 10.75
CA ILE A 68 0.01 -10.39 10.34
C ILE A 68 0.97 -11.39 10.99
N ILE A 69 0.94 -11.54 12.32
CA ILE A 69 1.83 -12.47 13.05
C ILE A 69 1.61 -13.92 12.60
N GLN A 70 0.36 -14.35 12.43
CA GLN A 70 0.04 -15.70 11.96
C GLN A 70 0.53 -15.94 10.53
N SER A 71 0.56 -14.93 9.67
CA SER A 71 1.03 -15.09 8.29
C SER A 71 2.53 -15.41 8.17
N PHE A 72 3.34 -15.10 9.20
CA PHE A 72 4.74 -15.55 9.26
C PHE A 72 4.90 -17.07 9.30
N THR A 73 3.84 -17.82 9.61
CA THR A 73 3.86 -19.29 9.49
C THR A 73 4.19 -19.76 8.07
N TYR A 74 3.93 -18.94 7.05
CA TYR A 74 4.34 -19.21 5.68
C TYR A 74 5.85 -19.47 5.57
N PHE A 75 6.68 -18.80 6.37
CA PHE A 75 8.14 -18.94 6.30
C PHE A 75 8.70 -20.13 7.08
N LYS A 76 7.88 -20.92 7.79
CA LYS A 76 8.36 -22.07 8.59
C LYS A 76 8.96 -23.20 7.75
N GLU A 77 8.50 -23.36 6.51
CA GLU A 77 8.99 -24.36 5.58
C GLU A 77 9.69 -23.69 4.40
N LYS A 78 10.81 -24.25 3.93
CA LYS A 78 11.59 -23.71 2.80
C LYS A 78 11.93 -22.22 2.99
N THR A 79 12.31 -21.84 4.22
CA THR A 79 12.53 -20.45 4.65
C THR A 79 13.45 -19.69 3.72
N ILE A 80 14.62 -20.26 3.41
CA ILE A 80 15.63 -19.63 2.55
C ILE A 80 15.05 -19.33 1.16
N LEU A 81 14.35 -20.30 0.56
CA LEU A 81 13.74 -20.12 -0.76
C LEU A 81 12.71 -18.97 -0.75
N LYS A 82 11.88 -18.89 0.29
CA LYS A 82 10.86 -17.85 0.43
C LYS A 82 11.43 -16.47 0.76
N ILE A 83 12.56 -16.40 1.47
CA ILE A 83 13.24 -15.13 1.72
C ILE A 83 13.91 -14.65 0.44
N VAL A 84 14.61 -15.54 -0.28
CA VAL A 84 15.25 -15.21 -1.57
C VAL A 84 14.23 -14.84 -2.64
N SER A 85 13.02 -15.41 -2.61
CA SER A 85 11.99 -15.05 -3.59
C SER A 85 11.48 -13.62 -3.45
N ILE A 86 11.62 -12.97 -2.29
CA ILE A 86 11.19 -11.57 -2.08
C ILE A 86 11.93 -10.62 -3.05
N PRO A 87 13.27 -10.51 -3.02
CA PRO A 87 14.00 -9.65 -3.97
C PRO A 87 13.85 -10.12 -5.42
N MET A 88 13.64 -11.41 -5.68
CA MET A 88 13.38 -11.91 -7.05
C MET A 88 12.04 -11.43 -7.60
N VAL A 89 10.99 -11.38 -6.78
CA VAL A 89 9.70 -10.82 -7.19
C VAL A 89 9.81 -9.32 -7.40
N VAL A 90 10.54 -8.60 -6.53
CA VAL A 90 10.79 -7.16 -6.73
C VAL A 90 11.55 -6.90 -8.02
N LEU A 91 12.61 -7.66 -8.30
CA LEU A 91 13.33 -7.57 -9.57
C LEU A 91 12.42 -7.82 -10.77
N LEU A 92 11.52 -8.80 -10.68
CA LEU A 92 10.53 -9.07 -11.71
C LEU A 92 9.57 -7.89 -11.91
N MET A 93 9.10 -7.24 -10.84
CA MET A 93 8.25 -6.05 -10.91
C MET A 93 8.98 -4.93 -11.66
N VAL A 94 10.20 -4.59 -11.25
CA VAL A 94 11.02 -3.54 -11.87
C VAL A 94 11.25 -3.82 -13.37
N ILE A 95 11.58 -5.06 -13.75
CA ILE A 95 11.79 -5.42 -15.15
C ILE A 95 10.51 -5.25 -15.96
N ILE A 96 9.37 -5.73 -15.45
CA ILE A 96 8.09 -5.66 -16.15
C ILE A 96 7.64 -4.20 -16.30
N GLU A 97 7.64 -3.44 -15.22
CA GLU A 97 7.25 -2.03 -15.20
C GLU A 97 8.14 -1.23 -16.16
N SER A 98 9.46 -1.36 -16.05
CA SER A 98 10.42 -0.66 -16.93
C SER A 98 10.24 -1.05 -18.41
N SER A 99 9.99 -2.32 -18.71
CA SER A 99 9.77 -2.79 -20.09
C SER A 99 8.48 -2.23 -20.68
N ILE A 100 7.40 -2.17 -19.88
CA ILE A 100 6.11 -1.63 -20.31
C ILE A 100 6.23 -0.12 -20.57
N MET A 101 6.83 0.63 -19.64
CA MET A 101 7.03 2.07 -19.79
C MET A 101 7.89 2.40 -21.02
N HIS A 102 8.97 1.63 -21.23
CA HIS A 102 9.80 1.77 -22.42
C HIS A 102 9.04 1.47 -23.72
N PHE A 103 8.25 0.40 -23.74
CA PHE A 103 7.49 0.01 -24.93
C PHE A 103 6.38 1.01 -25.28
N LEU A 104 5.73 1.60 -24.27
CA LEU A 104 4.66 2.57 -24.45
C LEU A 104 5.17 4.01 -24.64
N ALA A 105 6.49 4.23 -24.50
CA ALA A 105 7.11 5.55 -24.53
C ALA A 105 6.44 6.55 -23.58
N THR A 106 6.11 6.08 -22.38
CA THR A 106 5.50 6.88 -21.31
C THR A 106 6.53 7.27 -20.27
N ASP A 107 6.47 8.52 -19.80
CA ASP A 107 7.28 9.02 -18.70
C ASP A 107 6.80 8.49 -17.35
N GLN A 108 7.59 8.70 -16.30
CA GLN A 108 7.23 8.32 -14.95
C GLN A 108 5.90 8.98 -14.52
N PRO A 109 5.01 8.28 -13.80
CA PRO A 109 3.76 8.89 -13.34
C PRO A 109 4.00 10.09 -12.42
N GLU A 110 3.20 11.15 -12.59
CA GLU A 110 3.26 12.37 -11.78
C GLU A 110 3.13 12.07 -10.28
N ASN A 111 2.25 11.15 -9.89
CA ASN A 111 2.10 10.72 -8.49
C ASN A 111 3.41 10.15 -7.91
N GLN A 112 4.19 9.42 -8.70
CA GLN A 112 5.49 8.91 -8.28
C GLN A 112 6.51 10.04 -8.13
N GLU A 113 6.53 11.00 -9.06
CA GLU A 113 7.40 12.18 -8.99
C GLU A 113 7.10 13.04 -7.75
N GLN A 114 5.82 13.33 -7.49
CA GLN A 114 5.39 14.08 -6.30
C GLN A 114 5.82 13.40 -4.99
N LEU A 115 5.68 12.07 -4.87
CA LEU A 115 6.14 11.34 -3.70
C LEU A 115 7.67 11.44 -3.51
N LEU A 116 8.43 11.38 -4.61
CA LEU A 116 9.89 11.51 -4.57
C LEU A 116 10.32 12.92 -4.16
N GLU A 117 9.67 13.95 -4.71
CA GLU A 117 9.94 15.35 -4.37
C GLU A 117 9.62 15.64 -2.90
N ALA A 118 8.41 15.32 -2.44
CA ALA A 118 8.01 15.49 -1.04
C ALA A 118 8.90 14.68 -0.08
N GLY A 119 9.33 13.48 -0.51
CA GLY A 119 10.25 12.63 0.23
C GLY A 119 11.68 13.15 0.30
N ALA A 120 12.12 13.96 -0.67
CA ALA A 120 13.46 14.55 -0.70
C ALA A 120 13.62 15.75 0.23
N GLU A 121 12.51 16.40 0.60
CA GLU A 121 12.50 17.55 1.54
C GLU A 121 12.79 17.16 3.00
N VAL A 122 12.74 15.86 3.32
CA VAL A 122 12.92 15.34 4.67
C VAL A 122 14.03 14.29 4.74
N PRO A 123 14.62 14.02 5.92
CA PRO A 123 15.60 12.96 6.07
C PRO A 123 15.06 11.62 5.57
N LEU A 124 15.83 10.92 4.73
CA LEU A 124 15.46 9.65 4.08
C LEU A 124 14.81 8.63 5.03
N ILE A 125 15.24 8.58 6.30
CA ILE A 125 14.65 7.66 7.30
C ILE A 125 13.14 7.87 7.49
N PHE A 126 12.65 9.11 7.43
CA PHE A 126 11.23 9.41 7.56
C PHE A 126 10.47 9.06 6.27
N THR A 127 11.06 9.32 5.11
CA THR A 127 10.54 8.93 3.79
C THR A 127 10.36 7.41 3.71
N LEU A 128 11.41 6.65 4.06
CA LEU A 128 11.35 5.19 4.11
C LEU A 128 10.32 4.70 5.14
N LEU A 129 10.22 5.35 6.31
CA LEU A 129 9.23 4.97 7.31
C LEU A 129 7.80 5.16 6.80
N VAL A 130 7.49 6.31 6.21
CA VAL A 130 6.12 6.64 5.77
C VAL A 130 5.77 5.89 4.49
N PHE A 131 6.53 6.09 3.42
CA PHE A 131 6.21 5.57 2.09
C PHE A 131 6.79 4.19 1.82
N GLY A 132 7.97 3.88 2.38
CA GLY A 132 8.59 2.56 2.22
C GLY A 132 8.03 1.46 3.13
N ILE A 133 7.48 1.83 4.29
CA ILE A 133 7.08 0.86 5.34
C ILE A 133 5.59 0.99 5.65
N LEU A 134 5.13 2.14 6.15
CA LEU A 134 3.76 2.28 6.68
C LEU A 134 2.70 2.25 5.57
N GLY A 135 2.95 2.90 4.42
CA GLY A 135 2.10 2.85 3.23
C GLY A 135 1.86 1.40 2.77
N PRO A 136 2.91 0.64 2.42
CA PRO A 136 2.78 -0.75 2.02
C PRO A 136 2.05 -1.63 3.04
N ILE A 137 2.32 -1.47 4.35
CA ILE A 137 1.59 -2.23 5.39
C ILE A 137 0.09 -1.92 5.35
N LEU A 138 -0.28 -0.64 5.30
CA LEU A 138 -1.68 -0.22 5.24
C LEU A 138 -2.34 -0.78 3.99
N GLU A 139 -1.72 -0.62 2.83
CA GLU A 139 -2.25 -1.06 1.55
C GLU A 139 -2.46 -2.57 1.52
N GLU A 140 -1.49 -3.38 1.96
CA GLU A 140 -1.65 -4.84 1.98
C GLU A 140 -2.78 -5.28 2.93
N ILE A 141 -3.00 -4.57 4.04
CA ILE A 141 -4.15 -4.81 4.91
C ILE A 141 -5.45 -4.53 4.16
N ILE A 142 -5.57 -3.39 3.49
CA ILE A 142 -6.80 -3.01 2.77
C ILE A 142 -7.05 -3.92 1.58
N PHE A 143 -6.11 -4.00 0.65
CA PHE A 143 -6.31 -4.64 -0.64
C PHE A 143 -6.21 -6.16 -0.55
N ARG A 144 -5.21 -6.71 0.16
CA ARG A 144 -4.96 -8.15 0.15
C ARG A 144 -5.70 -8.85 1.29
N TYR A 145 -5.71 -8.28 2.49
CA TYR A 145 -6.48 -8.90 3.57
C TYR A 145 -7.98 -8.60 3.47
N ILE A 146 -8.40 -7.34 3.48
CA ILE A 146 -9.84 -7.02 3.56
C ILE A 146 -10.53 -7.33 2.24
N LEU A 147 -10.12 -6.71 1.12
CA LEU A 147 -10.82 -6.89 -0.15
C LEU A 147 -10.67 -8.32 -0.69
N ILE A 148 -9.46 -8.87 -0.74
CA ILE A 148 -9.27 -10.23 -1.25
C ILE A 148 -9.62 -11.28 -0.20
N ASN A 149 -8.90 -11.36 0.92
CA ASN A 149 -9.08 -12.51 1.83
C ASN A 149 -10.44 -12.51 2.53
N ARG A 150 -10.95 -11.37 3.01
CA ARG A 150 -12.25 -11.33 3.68
C ARG A 150 -13.39 -11.35 2.68
N PHE A 151 -13.43 -10.41 1.73
CA PHE A 151 -14.61 -10.30 0.87
C PHE A 151 -14.74 -11.40 -0.20
N SER A 152 -13.67 -12.12 -0.56
CA SER A 152 -13.79 -13.29 -1.44
C SER A 152 -14.71 -14.39 -0.90
N HIS A 153 -15.00 -14.43 0.41
CA HIS A 153 -15.99 -15.35 0.98
C HIS A 153 -17.43 -15.07 0.51
N TYR A 154 -17.69 -13.85 0.01
CA TYR A 154 -19.02 -13.43 -0.43
C TYR A 154 -19.14 -13.34 -1.95
N ILE A 155 -18.07 -12.97 -2.65
CA ILE A 155 -18.09 -12.70 -4.09
C ILE A 155 -17.14 -13.60 -4.91
N GLY A 156 -16.40 -14.50 -4.25
CA GLY A 156 -15.40 -15.35 -4.88
C GLY A 156 -14.03 -14.67 -5.05
N THR A 157 -12.97 -15.48 -5.04
CA THR A 157 -11.57 -15.00 -5.08
C THR A 157 -11.25 -14.22 -6.36
N ALA A 158 -11.75 -14.67 -7.52
CA ALA A 158 -11.46 -14.03 -8.80
C ALA A 158 -12.03 -12.60 -8.85
N ILE A 159 -13.31 -12.43 -8.55
CA ILE A 159 -13.97 -11.11 -8.57
C ILE A 159 -13.34 -10.18 -7.52
N ALA A 160 -13.10 -10.69 -6.30
CA ALA A 160 -12.44 -9.90 -5.26
C ALA A 160 -11.02 -9.43 -5.66
N SER A 161 -10.27 -10.28 -6.36
CA SER A 161 -8.92 -9.93 -6.85
C SER A 161 -8.98 -8.85 -7.94
N ILE A 162 -9.91 -8.98 -8.91
CA ILE A 162 -10.11 -7.98 -9.96
C ILE A 162 -10.48 -6.63 -9.35
N ILE A 163 -11.46 -6.61 -8.44
CA ILE A 163 -11.88 -5.37 -7.75
C ILE A 163 -10.71 -4.76 -6.99
N SER A 164 -9.96 -5.57 -6.24
CA SER A 164 -8.80 -5.08 -5.49
C SER A 164 -7.73 -4.47 -6.40
N ILE A 165 -7.39 -5.13 -7.52
CA ILE A 165 -6.39 -4.65 -8.48
C ILE A 165 -6.85 -3.33 -9.10
N LEU A 166 -8.11 -3.24 -9.53
CA LEU A 166 -8.65 -2.05 -10.18
C LEU A 166 -8.72 -0.86 -9.22
N ILE A 167 -9.19 -1.06 -7.98
CA ILE A 167 -9.24 0.03 -6.99
C ILE A 167 -7.83 0.46 -6.59
N PHE A 168 -6.90 -0.48 -6.36
CA PHE A 168 -5.50 -0.16 -6.07
C PHE A 168 -4.93 0.71 -7.18
N THR A 169 -5.01 0.24 -8.42
CA THR A 169 -4.44 0.95 -9.58
C THR A 169 -5.07 2.34 -9.71
N PHE A 170 -6.40 2.44 -9.68
CA PHE A 170 -7.11 3.72 -9.82
C PHE A 170 -6.71 4.76 -8.76
N LEU A 171 -6.47 4.34 -7.52
CA LEU A 171 -6.07 5.25 -6.44
C LEU A 171 -4.64 5.78 -6.57
N HIS A 172 -3.82 5.18 -7.45
CA HIS A 172 -2.44 5.62 -7.70
C HIS A 172 -2.28 6.42 -8.99
N THR A 173 -3.34 6.55 -9.80
CA THR A 173 -3.27 7.13 -11.14
C THR A 173 -3.89 8.52 -11.18
N ASN A 174 -3.18 9.50 -11.75
CA ASN A 174 -3.73 10.82 -12.07
C ASN A 174 -4.31 10.86 -13.48
N GLN A 175 -3.80 10.00 -14.37
CA GLN A 175 -4.23 9.88 -15.77
C GLN A 175 -4.24 8.42 -16.23
N LEU A 176 -4.87 8.16 -17.39
CA LEU A 176 -5.03 6.79 -17.90
C LEU A 176 -3.70 6.12 -18.24
N SER A 177 -2.68 6.86 -18.68
CA SER A 177 -1.36 6.31 -18.98
C SER A 177 -0.67 5.72 -17.75
N ASP A 178 -0.92 6.25 -16.56
CA ASP A 178 -0.32 5.77 -15.31
C ASP A 178 -0.72 4.32 -14.98
N TYR A 179 -1.83 3.82 -15.54
CA TYR A 179 -2.21 2.42 -15.40
C TYR A 179 -1.12 1.47 -15.91
N ALA A 180 -0.36 1.88 -16.93
CA ALA A 180 0.75 1.09 -17.45
C ALA A 180 1.84 0.82 -16.39
N PHE A 181 2.00 1.75 -15.45
CA PHE A 181 2.96 1.65 -14.36
C PHE A 181 2.39 0.88 -13.17
N TYR A 182 1.21 1.25 -12.67
CA TYR A 182 0.69 0.70 -11.41
C TYR A 182 -0.04 -0.65 -11.54
N LEU A 183 -0.68 -0.92 -12.69
CA LEU A 183 -1.47 -2.15 -12.88
C LEU A 183 -0.61 -3.43 -12.81
N PRO A 184 0.57 -3.52 -13.47
CA PRO A 184 1.42 -4.70 -13.39
C PRO A 184 1.83 -5.02 -11.95
N GLY A 185 2.28 -4.02 -11.19
CA GLY A 185 2.66 -4.20 -9.79
C GLY A 185 1.48 -4.67 -8.93
N ALA A 186 0.30 -4.09 -9.10
CA ALA A 186 -0.92 -4.48 -8.40
C ALA A 186 -1.29 -5.95 -8.65
N VAL A 187 -1.15 -6.42 -9.90
CA VAL A 187 -1.35 -7.82 -10.31
C VAL A 187 -0.31 -8.73 -9.68
N ILE A 188 0.97 -8.38 -9.75
CA ILE A 188 2.08 -9.20 -9.22
C ILE A 188 1.94 -9.38 -7.71
N LEU A 189 1.68 -8.30 -6.96
CA LEU A 189 1.44 -8.38 -5.52
C LEU A 189 0.22 -9.25 -5.18
N THR A 190 -0.85 -9.16 -5.98
CA THR A 190 -2.05 -10.01 -5.80
C THR A 190 -1.74 -11.47 -6.05
N ILE A 191 -0.99 -11.80 -7.11
CA ILE A 191 -0.54 -13.17 -7.40
C ILE A 191 0.36 -13.67 -6.26
N ALA A 192 1.36 -12.88 -5.85
CA ALA A 192 2.29 -13.21 -4.76
C ALA A 192 1.53 -13.52 -3.46
N TYR A 193 0.49 -12.75 -3.15
CA TYR A 193 -0.38 -13.00 -2.01
C TYR A 193 -1.16 -14.31 -2.14
N LEU A 194 -1.78 -14.58 -3.29
CA LEU A 194 -2.57 -15.80 -3.49
C LEU A 194 -1.70 -17.08 -3.47
N ILE A 195 -0.54 -17.08 -4.14
CA ILE A 195 0.35 -18.25 -4.18
C ILE A 195 1.03 -18.51 -2.84
N SER A 196 1.22 -17.46 -2.01
CA SER A 196 1.80 -17.58 -0.67
C SER A 196 0.79 -18.05 0.39
N LYS A 197 -0.31 -18.68 -0.03
CA LYS A 197 -1.42 -19.10 0.84
C LYS A 197 -1.99 -17.91 1.63
N ARG A 198 -2.10 -16.74 0.98
CA ARG A 198 -2.59 -15.49 1.57
C ARG A 198 -1.72 -14.98 2.73
N SER A 199 -0.40 -15.06 2.57
CA SER A 199 0.54 -14.57 3.59
C SER A 199 0.71 -13.05 3.49
N LEU A 200 0.17 -12.33 4.48
CA LEU A 200 0.38 -10.89 4.61
C LEU A 200 1.86 -10.53 4.78
N ALA A 201 2.60 -11.24 5.65
CA ALA A 201 4.01 -10.98 5.90
C ALA A 201 4.85 -11.10 4.61
N TYR A 202 4.53 -12.05 3.74
CA TYR A 202 5.24 -12.22 2.48
C TYR A 202 5.00 -11.07 1.50
N VAL A 203 3.73 -10.72 1.26
CA VAL A 203 3.40 -9.65 0.31
C VAL A 203 3.79 -8.26 0.83
N ILE A 204 3.66 -8.02 2.15
CA ILE A 204 4.16 -6.80 2.81
C ILE A 204 5.67 -6.68 2.59
N ALA A 205 6.45 -7.75 2.79
CA ALA A 205 7.89 -7.69 2.61
C ALA A 205 8.31 -7.39 1.16
N ILE A 206 7.60 -7.95 0.17
CA ILE A 206 7.81 -7.62 -1.25
C ILE A 206 7.51 -6.15 -1.50
N HIS A 207 6.35 -5.69 -1.04
CA HIS A 207 5.88 -4.34 -1.33
C HIS A 207 6.75 -3.26 -0.65
N MET A 208 7.14 -3.49 0.61
CA MET A 208 8.07 -2.63 1.32
C MET A 208 9.43 -2.58 0.64
N LEU A 209 9.97 -3.73 0.22
CA LEU A 209 11.25 -3.76 -0.48
C LEU A 209 11.17 -2.99 -1.81
N ASN A 210 10.09 -3.16 -2.58
CA ASN A 210 9.87 -2.43 -3.82
C ASN A 210 9.86 -0.91 -3.61
N ASN A 211 9.07 -0.43 -2.65
CA ASN A 211 8.98 1.00 -2.36
C ASN A 211 10.30 1.54 -1.83
N CYS A 212 10.93 0.87 -0.86
CA CYS A 212 12.23 1.29 -0.33
C CYS A 212 13.29 1.42 -1.43
N LEU A 213 13.36 0.48 -2.38
CA LEU A 213 14.28 0.58 -3.50
C LEU A 213 13.95 1.77 -4.41
N GLY A 214 12.67 2.06 -4.65
CA GLY A 214 12.24 3.24 -5.42
C GLY A 214 12.65 4.59 -4.83
N PHE A 215 12.91 4.66 -3.52
CA PHE A 215 13.45 5.88 -2.87
C PHE A 215 14.98 5.89 -2.72
N ILE A 216 15.65 4.75 -2.94
CA ILE A 216 17.09 4.59 -2.74
C ILE A 216 17.88 4.64 -4.06
N LEU A 217 17.30 4.10 -5.13
CA LEU A 217 17.90 3.97 -6.46
C LEU A 217 17.42 5.10 -7.39
#